data_AF-A0AAE1EH80-F1
#
_entry.id   AF-A0AAE1EH80-F1
#
_cell.length_a   1.000
_cell.length_b   1.000
_cell.length_c   1.000
_cell.angle_alpha   90.00
_cell.angle_beta   90.00
_cell.angle_gamma   90.00
#
_symmetry.space_group_name_H-M   'P 1'
#
loop_
_entity.id
_entity.type
_entity.pdbx_description
1 polymer ?
#
loop_
_entity_poly.entity_id
_entity_poly.type
_entity_poly.pdbx_seq_one_letter_code
_entity_poly.pdbx_strand_id
1 'polypeptide(L)'
;MPPKRPSIGRQTSDSKRKTREREQESSDEQSQRQETNRHSEETRRAQESAEETRQRQETNRHREQTRRAQQSAEERRQRQETNLHREQTRRAQESAEETRQRQDTNRHREQTRRAQESAEETRQRQDTNRHREQTRRAQESAEETRQRQDTNRHREQTRRAQESAEETRQRQDTNRHREQTRRAQQSPEETRQRQDTNRHREQTRRAQESAEERRQRQDTNRHREQTRRAQESAEETRQRQDTNRHREQTRRAQQSAKETRQRQETHCHRATSRHGEENPPETAQRHAPDRTAKSAFKPAINIVWLKAAFSYDLSKEYGSDPKITIGRMDNICMHCQAKKWPGEAPGLCCTGGKVVLDAIQNPPDVLKNLLTENSPQGKQFRSKLWKYNAAFMMTSFGADKNLTDYGFFSTFKIQGQCYHKIGSLLPLPGEEPKYVQVYFINTSKEEADRRCVLNYGVDLAIITDIQEMLHTTHPYVRSFKLALEEMELPDHKVFIHADKRPEGEHARRFNAPVANEVGVLMVGEQHGSRDIVLKQRDHQLTRIKETHRAYDCLQYPLMFVRGEDGYNF
;
A
#
# COMPACT_ATOMS: atom_id res chain seq x y z
N MET A 1 -1.28 88.39 -29.08
CA MET A 1 -2.64 88.73 -28.59
C MET A 1 -2.58 88.98 -27.09
N PRO A 2 -3.27 90.01 -26.57
CA PRO A 2 -2.88 90.74 -25.36
C PRO A 2 -3.08 89.92 -24.08
N PRO A 3 -2.41 90.28 -22.96
CA PRO A 3 -2.55 89.56 -21.70
C PRO A 3 -3.99 89.65 -21.20
N LYS A 4 -4.57 88.50 -20.80
CA LYS A 4 -5.85 88.45 -20.10
C LYS A 4 -5.71 89.30 -18.83
N ARG A 5 -6.42 90.44 -18.78
CA ARG A 5 -6.62 91.22 -17.56
C ARG A 5 -7.12 90.27 -16.46
N PRO A 6 -6.62 90.37 -15.21
CA PRO A 6 -7.26 89.66 -14.12
C PRO A 6 -8.68 90.20 -14.00
N SER A 7 -9.66 89.32 -14.12
CA SER A 7 -11.04 89.62 -13.74
C SER A 7 -11.06 89.79 -12.22
N ILE A 8 -10.74 91.00 -11.76
CA ILE A 8 -11.10 91.44 -10.42
C ILE A 8 -12.61 91.65 -10.51
N GLY A 9 -13.37 90.59 -10.23
CA GLY A 9 -14.78 90.72 -9.90
C GLY A 9 -14.88 91.76 -8.80
N ARG A 10 -15.39 92.94 -9.13
CA ARG A 10 -15.53 94.05 -8.20
C ARG A 10 -16.61 93.64 -7.20
N GLN A 11 -16.20 92.93 -6.14
CA GLN A 11 -17.09 92.66 -5.01
C GLN A 11 -17.66 94.01 -4.56
N THR A 12 -18.98 94.12 -4.54
CA THR A 12 -19.68 95.31 -4.07
C THR A 12 -19.21 95.61 -2.64
N SER A 13 -19.19 96.89 -2.24
CA SER A 13 -18.81 97.30 -0.88
C SER A 13 -19.55 96.51 0.19
N ASP A 14 -20.81 96.19 -0.10
CA ASP A 14 -21.70 95.40 0.74
C ASP A 14 -21.33 93.91 0.79
N SER A 15 -20.89 93.32 -0.33
CA SER A 15 -20.33 91.95 -0.35
C SER A 15 -19.02 91.86 0.43
N LYS A 16 -18.15 92.87 0.36
CA LYS A 16 -16.88 92.90 1.11
C LYS A 16 -17.11 93.06 2.61
N ARG A 17 -18.08 93.90 2.99
CA ARG A 17 -18.51 94.07 4.38
C ARG A 17 -19.03 92.77 4.96
N LYS A 18 -19.95 92.08 4.26
CA LYS A 18 -20.44 90.76 4.68
C LYS A 18 -19.34 89.72 4.77
N THR A 19 -18.37 89.68 3.86
CA THR A 19 -17.25 88.73 3.99
C THR A 19 -16.40 89.00 5.23
N ARG A 20 -16.11 90.26 5.56
CA ARG A 20 -15.36 90.65 6.77
C ARG A 20 -16.13 90.36 8.06
N GLU A 21 -17.43 90.60 8.07
CA GLU A 21 -18.31 90.24 9.20
C GLU A 21 -18.30 88.71 9.41
N ARG A 22 -18.31 87.92 8.33
CA ARG A 22 -18.23 86.44 8.39
C ARG A 22 -16.87 85.89 8.82
N GLU A 23 -15.78 86.62 8.57
CA GLU A 23 -14.42 86.26 9.00
C GLU A 23 -14.19 86.54 10.49
N GLN A 24 -15.02 87.38 11.10
CA GLN A 24 -14.96 87.74 12.53
C GLN A 24 -15.98 87.00 13.40
N GLU A 25 -16.84 86.16 12.80
CA GLU A 25 -17.82 85.36 13.54
C GLU A 25 -17.17 84.29 14.41
N SER A 26 -17.74 84.06 15.59
CA SER A 26 -17.42 82.92 16.44
C SER A 26 -17.93 81.60 15.84
N SER A 27 -17.39 80.46 16.30
CA SER A 27 -17.81 79.12 15.84
C SER A 27 -19.32 78.87 16.04
N ASP A 28 -19.91 79.46 17.10
CA ASP A 28 -21.32 79.31 17.42
C ASP A 28 -22.20 80.16 16.51
N GLU A 29 -21.82 81.42 16.24
CA GLU A 29 -22.49 82.28 15.27
C GLU A 29 -22.41 81.73 13.84
N GLN A 30 -21.26 81.16 13.48
CA GLN A 30 -21.06 80.47 12.21
C GLN A 30 -22.02 79.27 12.09
N SER A 31 -22.23 78.53 13.17
CA SER A 31 -23.14 77.36 13.23
C SER A 31 -24.60 77.80 13.14
N GLN A 32 -25.02 78.79 13.92
CA GLN A 32 -26.39 79.34 13.88
C GLN A 32 -26.76 79.91 12.51
N ARG A 33 -25.85 80.64 11.86
CA ARG A 33 -26.07 81.15 10.51
C ARG A 33 -26.18 80.02 9.48
N GLN A 34 -25.35 78.97 9.60
CA GLN A 34 -25.46 77.80 8.73
C GLN A 34 -26.79 77.08 8.94
N GLU A 35 -27.26 76.97 10.17
CA GLU A 35 -28.55 76.37 10.52
C GLU A 35 -29.73 77.18 9.99
N THR A 36 -29.67 78.51 10.14
CA THR A 36 -30.66 79.44 9.57
C THR A 36 -30.72 79.34 8.04
N ASN A 37 -29.56 79.25 7.38
CA ASN A 37 -29.48 79.05 5.94
C ASN A 37 -30.04 77.67 5.51
N ARG A 38 -29.75 76.61 6.26
CA ARG A 38 -30.33 75.28 5.99
C ARG A 38 -31.84 75.31 6.10
N HIS A 39 -32.37 75.92 7.15
CA HIS A 39 -33.82 76.01 7.37
C HIS A 39 -34.54 76.83 6.29
N SER A 40 -33.96 77.96 5.88
CA SER A 40 -34.47 78.78 4.77
C SER A 40 -34.45 78.01 3.44
N GLU A 41 -33.36 77.28 3.16
CA GLU A 41 -33.28 76.43 1.98
C GLU A 41 -34.27 75.26 2.02
N GLU A 42 -34.44 74.58 3.16
CA GLU A 42 -35.41 73.50 3.32
C GLU A 42 -36.85 73.97 3.08
N THR A 43 -37.19 75.13 3.63
CA THR A 43 -38.51 75.75 3.43
C THR A 43 -38.75 76.07 1.97
N ARG A 44 -37.75 76.65 1.28
CA ARG A 44 -37.81 76.91 -0.16
C ARG A 44 -37.95 75.62 -0.97
N ARG A 45 -37.21 74.56 -0.61
CA ARG A 45 -37.24 73.26 -1.29
C ARG A 45 -38.56 72.52 -1.10
N ALA A 46 -39.23 72.70 0.04
CA ALA A 46 -40.53 72.10 0.34
C ALA A 46 -41.68 72.74 -0.46
N GLN A 47 -41.49 73.98 -0.92
CA GLN A 47 -42.45 74.73 -1.74
C GLN A 47 -42.25 74.53 -3.26
N GLU A 48 -41.20 73.82 -3.69
CA GLU A 48 -40.93 73.58 -5.11
C GLU A 48 -41.94 72.62 -5.74
N SER A 49 -42.34 72.91 -6.98
CA SER A 49 -43.11 71.98 -7.80
C SER A 49 -42.28 70.74 -8.22
N ALA A 50 -42.96 69.68 -8.66
CA ALA A 50 -42.29 68.46 -9.14
C ALA A 50 -41.36 68.73 -10.34
N GLU A 51 -41.70 69.70 -11.19
CA GLU A 51 -40.92 70.08 -12.37
C GLU A 51 -39.69 70.92 -11.97
N GLU A 52 -39.85 71.91 -11.10
CA GLU A 52 -38.71 72.68 -10.55
C GLU A 52 -37.73 71.79 -9.79
N THR A 53 -38.26 70.80 -9.04
CA THR A 53 -37.46 69.79 -8.37
C THR A 53 -36.63 68.96 -9.36
N ARG A 54 -37.22 68.57 -10.50
CA ARG A 54 -36.52 67.82 -11.56
C ARG A 54 -35.43 68.68 -12.21
N GLN A 55 -35.75 69.91 -12.62
CA GLN A 55 -34.80 70.82 -13.25
C GLN A 55 -33.63 71.18 -12.33
N ARG A 56 -33.88 71.43 -11.05
CA ARG A 56 -32.83 71.64 -10.04
C ARG A 56 -31.95 70.40 -9.88
N GLN A 57 -32.55 69.20 -9.80
CA GLN A 57 -31.79 67.96 -9.71
C GLN A 57 -30.94 67.72 -10.96
N GLU A 58 -31.47 68.02 -12.15
CA GLU A 58 -30.77 67.90 -13.42
C GLU A 58 -29.61 68.88 -13.52
N THR A 59 -29.83 70.15 -13.14
CA THR A 59 -28.79 71.18 -13.07
C THR A 59 -27.67 70.78 -12.09
N ASN A 60 -28.04 70.24 -10.92
CA ASN A 60 -27.08 69.73 -9.95
C ASN A 60 -26.32 68.51 -10.47
N ARG A 61 -26.99 67.57 -11.16
CA ARG A 61 -26.33 66.43 -11.81
C ARG A 61 -25.33 66.89 -12.87
N HIS A 62 -25.73 67.84 -13.72
CA HIS A 62 -24.86 68.39 -14.76
C HIS A 62 -23.63 69.08 -14.15
N ARG A 63 -23.83 69.98 -13.18
CA ARG A 63 -22.73 70.66 -12.48
C ARG A 63 -21.75 69.67 -11.83
N GLU A 64 -22.30 68.63 -11.21
CA GLU A 64 -21.53 67.56 -10.57
C GLU A 64 -20.77 66.70 -11.59
N GLN A 65 -21.38 66.41 -12.74
CA GLN A 65 -20.74 65.69 -13.84
C GLN A 65 -19.59 66.50 -14.45
N THR A 66 -19.79 67.81 -14.69
CA THR A 66 -18.73 68.70 -15.17
C THR A 66 -17.56 68.75 -14.17
N ARG A 67 -17.87 68.91 -12.86
CA ARG A 67 -16.86 68.86 -11.80
C ARG A 67 -16.10 67.54 -11.81
N ARG A 68 -16.80 66.41 -11.97
CA ARG A 68 -16.18 65.07 -12.01
C ARG A 68 -15.32 64.82 -13.25
N ALA A 69 -15.68 65.42 -14.39
CA ALA A 69 -14.91 65.32 -15.62
C ALA A 69 -13.58 66.10 -15.54
N GLN A 70 -13.55 67.18 -14.75
CA GLN A 70 -12.38 68.04 -14.58
C GLN A 70 -11.42 67.58 -13.47
N GLN A 71 -11.76 66.53 -12.72
CA GLN A 71 -10.95 66.05 -11.59
C GLN A 71 -9.71 65.27 -12.02
N SER A 72 -8.65 65.44 -11.23
CA SER A 72 -7.42 64.67 -11.40
C SER A 72 -7.63 63.18 -11.12
N ALA A 73 -6.69 62.31 -11.51
CA ALA A 73 -6.76 60.88 -11.19
C ALA A 73 -6.73 60.63 -9.67
N GLU A 74 -6.00 61.47 -8.93
CA GLU A 74 -5.84 61.36 -7.47
C GLU A 74 -7.11 61.79 -6.72
N GLU A 75 -7.70 62.93 -7.09
CA GLU A 75 -8.98 63.39 -6.53
C GLU A 75 -10.12 62.40 -6.81
N ARG A 76 -10.06 61.71 -7.96
CA ARG A 76 -10.98 60.61 -8.28
C ARG A 76 -10.79 59.41 -7.36
N ARG A 77 -9.55 59.02 -7.07
CA ARG A 77 -9.24 57.93 -6.13
C ARG A 77 -9.69 58.27 -4.71
N GLN A 78 -9.32 59.44 -4.18
CA GLN A 78 -9.70 59.86 -2.82
C GLN A 78 -11.23 59.91 -2.63
N ARG A 79 -11.97 60.41 -3.64
CA ARG A 79 -13.44 60.38 -3.59
C ARG A 79 -13.98 58.95 -3.60
N GLN A 80 -13.42 58.07 -4.44
CA GLN A 80 -13.83 56.67 -4.49
C GLN A 80 -13.57 55.98 -3.14
N GLU A 81 -12.39 56.20 -2.54
CA GLU A 81 -12.04 55.70 -1.20
C GLU A 81 -12.99 56.22 -0.13
N THR A 82 -13.30 57.51 -0.13
CA THR A 82 -14.25 58.12 0.81
C THR A 82 -15.65 57.51 0.67
N ASN A 83 -16.10 57.29 -0.57
CA ASN A 83 -17.39 56.66 -0.84
C ASN A 83 -17.40 55.18 -0.41
N LEU A 84 -16.32 54.44 -0.69
CA LEU A 84 -16.15 53.05 -0.25
C LEU A 84 -16.16 52.95 1.27
N HIS A 85 -15.46 53.84 1.96
CA HIS A 85 -15.42 53.88 3.42
C HIS A 85 -16.82 54.17 4.00
N ARG A 86 -17.50 55.21 3.51
CA ARG A 86 -18.87 55.54 3.94
C ARG A 86 -19.83 54.37 3.70
N GLU A 87 -19.70 53.69 2.58
CA GLU A 87 -20.50 52.52 2.29
C GLU A 87 -20.18 51.36 3.24
N GLN A 88 -18.91 51.05 3.48
CA GLN A 88 -18.49 50.02 4.45
C GLN A 88 -19.03 50.30 5.85
N THR A 89 -18.94 51.54 6.33
CA THR A 89 -19.48 51.94 7.64
C THR A 89 -20.99 51.72 7.70
N ARG A 90 -21.73 52.14 6.67
CA ARG A 90 -23.18 51.88 6.59
C ARG A 90 -23.48 50.38 6.60
N ARG A 91 -22.73 49.58 5.81
CA ARG A 91 -22.92 48.12 5.73
C ARG A 91 -22.60 47.41 7.04
N ALA A 92 -21.65 47.92 7.82
CA ALA A 92 -21.29 47.37 9.12
C ALA A 92 -22.36 47.64 10.19
N GLN A 93 -23.17 48.68 10.00
CA GLN A 93 -24.26 49.06 10.91
C GLN A 93 -25.62 48.47 10.49
N GLU A 94 -25.71 47.80 9.34
CA GLU A 94 -26.95 47.17 8.87
C GLU A 94 -27.36 46.00 9.77
N SER A 95 -28.66 45.90 10.05
CA SER A 95 -29.23 44.73 10.69
C SER A 95 -29.20 43.50 9.76
N ALA A 96 -29.40 42.31 10.32
CA ALA A 96 -29.50 41.07 9.53
C ALA A 96 -30.67 41.13 8.53
N GLU A 97 -31.77 41.80 8.89
CA GLU A 97 -32.94 41.93 8.03
C GLU A 97 -32.70 42.90 6.87
N GLU A 98 -32.14 44.08 7.13
CA GLU A 98 -31.74 45.03 6.08
C GLU A 98 -30.71 44.40 5.13
N THR A 99 -29.79 43.61 5.66
CA THR A 99 -28.82 42.84 4.87
C THR A 99 -29.52 41.87 3.92
N ARG A 100 -30.53 41.12 4.42
CA ARG A 100 -31.32 40.19 3.60
C ARG A 100 -32.09 40.94 2.51
N GLN A 101 -32.82 41.99 2.86
CA GLN A 101 -33.61 42.78 1.90
C GLN A 101 -32.73 43.39 0.80
N ARG A 102 -31.55 43.92 1.15
CA ARG A 102 -30.59 44.42 0.16
C ARG A 102 -30.09 43.29 -0.75
N GLN A 103 -29.75 42.13 -0.19
CA GLN A 103 -29.31 40.97 -0.98
C GLN A 103 -30.43 40.45 -1.91
N ASP A 104 -31.68 40.44 -1.46
CA ASP A 104 -32.83 40.04 -2.25
C ASP A 104 -33.10 41.04 -3.38
N THR A 105 -33.03 42.35 -3.09
CA THR A 105 -33.16 43.40 -4.10
C THR A 105 -32.05 43.29 -5.16
N ASN A 106 -30.81 43.02 -4.74
CA ASN A 106 -29.70 42.83 -5.67
C ASN A 106 -29.86 41.53 -6.50
N ARG A 107 -30.31 40.43 -5.87
CA ARG A 107 -30.63 39.18 -6.58
C ARG A 107 -31.72 39.40 -7.62
N HIS A 108 -32.79 40.12 -7.28
CA HIS A 108 -33.87 40.41 -8.21
C HIS A 108 -33.40 41.28 -9.38
N ARG A 109 -32.67 42.37 -9.11
CA ARG A 109 -32.10 43.24 -10.15
C ARG A 109 -31.21 42.47 -11.12
N GLU A 110 -30.36 41.60 -10.58
CA GLU A 110 -29.49 40.74 -11.38
C GLU A 110 -30.30 39.74 -12.21
N GLN A 111 -31.31 39.09 -11.63
CA GLN A 111 -32.19 38.17 -12.36
C GLN A 111 -32.91 38.86 -13.53
N THR A 112 -33.43 40.08 -13.31
CA THR A 112 -34.07 40.86 -14.37
C THR A 112 -33.09 41.22 -15.47
N ARG A 113 -31.86 41.64 -15.13
CA ARG A 113 -30.81 41.89 -16.12
C ARG A 113 -30.50 40.64 -16.93
N ARG A 114 -30.32 39.49 -16.27
CA ARG A 114 -29.99 38.21 -16.93
C ARG A 114 -31.10 37.69 -17.84
N ALA A 115 -32.36 37.98 -17.51
CA ALA A 115 -33.51 37.61 -18.33
C ALA A 115 -33.60 38.43 -19.64
N GLN A 116 -32.99 39.62 -19.65
CA GLN A 116 -32.96 40.52 -20.82
C GLN A 116 -31.68 40.37 -21.65
N GLU A 117 -30.71 39.56 -21.23
CA GLU A 117 -29.46 39.34 -21.97
C GLU A 117 -29.70 38.60 -23.28
N SER A 118 -29.01 39.03 -24.33
CA SER A 118 -28.95 38.30 -25.59
C SER A 118 -28.17 36.98 -25.44
N ALA A 119 -28.32 36.09 -26.43
CA ALA A 119 -27.56 34.83 -26.47
C ALA A 119 -26.04 35.07 -26.53
N GLU A 120 -25.60 36.16 -27.16
CA GLU A 120 -24.19 36.52 -27.26
C GLU A 120 -23.63 37.07 -25.95
N GLU A 121 -24.34 37.99 -25.30
CA GLU A 121 -23.98 38.48 -23.96
C GLU A 121 -23.95 37.33 -22.94
N THR A 122 -24.90 36.40 -23.03
CA THR A 122 -24.92 35.19 -22.21
C THR A 122 -23.66 34.34 -22.41
N ARG A 123 -23.21 34.15 -23.66
CA ARG A 123 -21.97 33.42 -23.98
C ARG A 123 -20.75 34.15 -23.43
N GLN A 124 -20.61 35.45 -23.71
CA GLN A 124 -19.49 36.25 -23.23
C GLN A 124 -19.39 36.24 -21.70
N ARG A 125 -20.53 36.35 -20.99
CA ARG A 125 -20.58 36.24 -19.52
C ARG A 125 -20.16 34.86 -19.04
N GLN A 126 -20.63 33.78 -19.68
CA GLN A 126 -20.23 32.42 -19.34
C GLN A 126 -18.73 32.19 -19.57
N ASP A 127 -18.19 32.67 -20.69
CA ASP A 127 -16.76 32.55 -21.03
C ASP A 127 -15.91 33.35 -20.04
N THR A 128 -16.31 34.57 -19.71
CA THR A 128 -15.66 35.38 -18.66
C THR A 128 -15.67 34.64 -17.31
N ASN A 129 -16.79 34.02 -16.94
CA ASN A 129 -16.88 33.26 -15.70
C ASN A 129 -16.02 31.98 -15.72
N ARG A 130 -15.98 31.26 -16.84
CA ARG A 130 -15.09 30.10 -17.03
C ARG A 130 -13.63 30.51 -16.91
N HIS A 131 -13.23 31.63 -17.52
CA HIS A 131 -11.87 32.13 -17.44
C HIS A 131 -11.48 32.52 -16.01
N ARG A 132 -12.34 33.29 -15.31
CA ARG A 132 -12.13 33.65 -13.91
C ARG A 132 -11.99 32.43 -13.00
N GLU A 133 -12.84 31.43 -13.20
CA GLU A 133 -12.78 30.17 -12.47
C GLU A 133 -11.47 29.44 -12.77
N GLN A 134 -11.06 29.32 -14.04
CA GLN A 134 -9.81 28.69 -14.44
C GLN A 134 -8.59 29.38 -13.80
N THR A 135 -8.54 30.71 -13.78
CA THR A 135 -7.47 31.47 -13.12
C THR A 135 -7.45 31.20 -11.62
N ARG A 136 -8.62 31.19 -10.95
CA ARG A 136 -8.69 30.85 -9.52
C ARG A 136 -8.16 29.44 -9.28
N ARG A 137 -8.60 28.46 -10.08
CA ARG A 137 -8.18 27.05 -9.94
C ARG A 137 -6.68 26.84 -10.19
N ALA A 138 -6.07 27.64 -11.06
CA ALA A 138 -4.63 27.59 -11.31
C ALA A 138 -3.81 28.15 -10.14
N GLN A 139 -4.41 29.01 -9.31
CA GLN A 139 -3.78 29.61 -8.12
C GLN A 139 -4.12 28.86 -6.83
N GLU A 140 -5.00 27.86 -6.87
CA GLU A 140 -5.38 27.07 -5.69
C GLU A 140 -4.17 26.26 -5.17
N SER A 141 -4.01 26.25 -3.86
CA SER A 141 -3.08 25.35 -3.19
C SER A 141 -3.49 23.89 -3.34
N ALA A 142 -2.55 22.96 -3.08
CA ALA A 142 -2.84 21.53 -3.08
C ALA A 142 -3.94 21.15 -2.07
N GLU A 143 -4.01 21.86 -0.94
CA GLU A 143 -5.01 21.61 0.10
C GLU A 143 -6.40 22.11 -0.32
N GLU A 144 -6.50 23.32 -0.85
CA GLU A 144 -7.76 23.84 -1.40
C GLU A 144 -8.27 22.96 -2.56
N THR A 145 -7.36 22.45 -3.38
CA THR A 145 -7.68 21.49 -4.45
C THR A 145 -8.29 20.21 -3.88
N ARG A 146 -7.71 19.65 -2.81
CA ARG A 146 -8.24 18.45 -2.13
C ARG A 146 -9.62 18.72 -1.53
N GLN A 147 -9.78 19.79 -0.77
CA GLN A 147 -11.05 20.15 -0.14
C GLN A 147 -12.17 20.36 -1.17
N ARG A 148 -11.86 21.03 -2.29
CA ARG A 148 -12.80 21.19 -3.41
C ARG A 148 -13.18 19.84 -4.03
N GLN A 149 -12.21 18.95 -4.25
CA GLN A 149 -12.47 17.61 -4.79
C GLN A 149 -13.29 16.76 -3.83
N ASP A 150 -13.04 16.84 -2.52
CA ASP A 150 -13.81 16.15 -1.49
C ASP A 150 -15.26 16.68 -1.44
N THR A 151 -15.43 18.00 -1.47
CA THR A 151 -16.75 18.64 -1.52
C THR A 151 -17.53 18.22 -2.76
N ASN A 152 -16.86 18.16 -3.92
CA ASN A 152 -17.48 17.70 -5.16
C ASN A 152 -17.84 16.21 -5.13
N ARG A 153 -16.97 15.37 -4.56
CA ARG A 153 -17.25 13.94 -4.34
C ARG A 153 -18.46 13.75 -3.42
N HIS A 154 -18.54 14.52 -2.33
CA HIS A 154 -19.66 14.46 -1.40
C HIS A 154 -20.98 14.90 -2.06
N ARG A 155 -20.97 16.03 -2.78
CA ARG A 155 -22.15 16.52 -3.52
C ARG A 155 -22.64 15.51 -4.55
N GLU A 156 -21.72 14.89 -5.28
CA GLU A 156 -22.04 13.84 -6.25
C GLU A 156 -22.63 12.62 -5.54
N GLN A 157 -22.05 12.18 -4.43
CA GLN A 157 -22.58 11.05 -3.66
C GLN A 157 -23.99 11.32 -3.14
N THR A 158 -24.27 12.51 -2.62
CA THR A 158 -25.60 12.92 -2.15
C THR A 158 -26.61 12.94 -3.31
N ARG A 159 -26.22 13.48 -4.48
CA ARG A 159 -27.07 13.43 -5.68
C ARG A 159 -27.38 11.98 -6.06
N ARG A 160 -26.37 11.11 -6.11
CA ARG A 160 -26.53 9.69 -6.48
C ARG A 160 -27.40 8.91 -5.49
N ALA A 161 -27.39 9.28 -4.22
CA ALA A 161 -28.23 8.66 -3.19
C ALA A 161 -29.71 9.06 -3.33
N GLN A 162 -30.00 10.22 -3.95
CA GLN A 162 -31.34 10.72 -4.18
C GLN A 162 -31.90 10.36 -5.58
N GLU A 163 -31.09 9.75 -6.45
CA GLU A 163 -31.52 9.33 -7.78
C GLU A 163 -32.58 8.23 -7.70
N SER A 164 -33.60 8.35 -8.54
CA SER A 164 -34.57 7.28 -8.76
C SER A 164 -33.92 6.06 -9.45
N ALA A 165 -34.59 4.92 -9.39
CA ALA A 165 -34.15 3.71 -10.09
C ALA A 165 -34.05 3.93 -11.61
N GLU A 166 -34.94 4.75 -12.17
CA GLU A 166 -34.94 5.07 -13.60
C GLU A 166 -33.77 5.97 -14.00
N GLU A 167 -33.50 7.04 -13.25
CA GLU A 167 -32.33 7.89 -13.46
C GLU A 167 -31.02 7.10 -13.30
N THR A 168 -30.98 6.17 -12.34
CA THR A 168 -29.84 5.25 -12.16
C THR A 168 -29.61 4.39 -13.41
N ARG A 169 -30.68 3.82 -14.00
CA ARG A 169 -30.60 3.03 -15.22
C ARG A 169 -30.13 3.88 -16.41
N GLN A 170 -30.74 5.03 -16.63
CA GLN A 170 -30.36 5.94 -17.72
C GLN A 170 -28.90 6.38 -17.62
N ARG A 171 -28.41 6.69 -16.41
CA ARG A 171 -27.00 7.01 -16.19
C ARG A 171 -26.08 5.82 -16.49
N GLN A 172 -26.44 4.62 -16.04
CA GLN A 172 -25.66 3.41 -16.31
C GLN A 172 -25.61 3.08 -17.82
N ASP A 173 -26.73 3.25 -18.52
CA ASP A 173 -26.81 3.02 -19.97
C ASP A 173 -26.01 4.06 -20.75
N THR A 174 -26.09 5.33 -20.35
CA THR A 174 -25.26 6.40 -20.93
C THR A 174 -23.77 6.11 -20.72
N ASN A 175 -23.37 5.65 -19.52
CA ASN A 175 -21.99 5.29 -19.24
C ASN A 175 -21.54 4.05 -20.06
N ARG A 176 -22.41 3.05 -20.19
CA ARG A 176 -22.17 1.86 -21.02
C ARG A 176 -21.97 2.24 -22.49
N HIS A 177 -22.81 3.13 -23.02
CA HIS A 177 -22.72 3.60 -24.40
C HIS A 177 -21.45 4.42 -24.66
N ARG A 178 -21.09 5.33 -23.74
CA ARG A 178 -19.82 6.08 -23.81
C ARG A 178 -18.61 5.14 -23.80
N GLU A 179 -18.62 4.14 -22.93
CA GLU A 179 -17.53 3.17 -22.82
C GLU A 179 -17.42 2.29 -24.07
N GLN A 180 -18.55 1.86 -24.64
CA GLN A 180 -18.61 1.09 -25.87
C GLN A 180 -18.06 1.90 -27.05
N THR A 181 -18.47 3.16 -27.17
CA THR A 181 -17.98 4.07 -28.23
C THR A 181 -16.47 4.27 -28.11
N ARG A 182 -15.97 4.52 -26.89
CA ARG A 182 -14.53 4.63 -26.63
C ARG A 182 -13.80 3.36 -27.04
N ARG A 183 -14.30 2.18 -26.67
CA ARG A 183 -13.67 0.88 -27.01
C ARG A 183 -13.69 0.57 -28.51
N ALA A 184 -14.71 1.02 -29.23
CA ALA A 184 -14.80 0.85 -30.68
C ALA A 184 -13.78 1.70 -31.44
N GLN A 185 -13.37 2.84 -30.88
CA GLN A 185 -12.39 3.75 -31.47
C GLN A 185 -10.94 3.46 -31.05
N GLN A 186 -10.71 2.51 -30.13
CA GLN A 186 -9.38 2.21 -29.62
C GLN A 186 -8.50 1.51 -30.64
N SER A 187 -7.22 1.87 -30.64
CA SER A 187 -6.23 1.19 -31.47
C SER A 187 -5.99 -0.25 -30.98
N PRO A 188 -5.42 -1.13 -31.84
CA PRO A 188 -5.01 -2.47 -31.41
C PRO A 188 -4.01 -2.46 -30.25
N GLU A 189 -3.12 -1.46 -30.19
CA GLU A 189 -2.12 -1.30 -29.14
C GLU A 189 -2.76 -0.88 -27.81
N GLU A 190 -3.63 0.13 -27.83
CA GLU A 190 -4.39 0.54 -26.64
C GLU A 190 -5.27 -0.61 -26.12
N THR A 191 -5.82 -1.42 -27.02
CA THR A 191 -6.58 -2.62 -26.67
C THR A 191 -5.71 -3.65 -25.95
N ARG A 192 -4.48 -3.91 -26.42
CA ARG A 192 -3.53 -4.80 -25.75
C ARG A 192 -3.15 -4.26 -24.38
N GLN A 193 -2.77 -3.00 -24.27
CA GLN A 193 -2.39 -2.37 -23.00
C GLN A 193 -3.53 -2.42 -21.97
N ARG A 194 -4.78 -2.16 -22.39
CA ARG A 194 -5.97 -2.30 -21.55
C ARG A 194 -6.18 -3.75 -21.10
N GLN A 195 -6.03 -4.72 -21.99
CA GLN A 195 -6.14 -6.15 -21.64
C GLN A 195 -5.04 -6.57 -20.66
N ASP A 196 -3.81 -6.11 -20.85
CA ASP A 196 -2.69 -6.44 -19.98
C ASP A 196 -2.86 -5.81 -18.59
N THR A 197 -3.33 -4.56 -18.53
CA THR A 197 -3.69 -3.91 -17.26
C THR A 197 -4.83 -4.67 -16.54
N ASN A 198 -5.85 -5.11 -17.27
CA ASN A 198 -6.93 -5.91 -16.70
C ASN A 198 -6.44 -7.29 -16.22
N ARG A 199 -5.56 -7.95 -16.97
CA ARG A 199 -4.94 -9.21 -16.56
C ARG A 199 -4.12 -9.03 -15.28
N HIS A 200 -3.31 -7.97 -15.22
CA HIS A 200 -2.50 -7.65 -14.05
C HIS A 200 -3.38 -7.36 -12.82
N ARG A 201 -4.43 -6.54 -12.97
CA ARG A 201 -5.38 -6.24 -11.90
C ARG A 201 -6.07 -7.51 -11.37
N GLU A 202 -6.50 -8.39 -12.27
CA GLU A 202 -7.14 -9.66 -11.91
C GLU A 202 -6.14 -10.62 -11.24
N GLN A 203 -4.89 -10.64 -11.68
CA GLN A 203 -3.82 -11.42 -11.05
C GLN A 203 -3.54 -10.94 -9.63
N THR A 204 -3.43 -9.62 -9.42
CA THR A 204 -3.25 -9.02 -8.09
C THR A 204 -4.44 -9.32 -7.18
N ARG A 205 -5.68 -9.21 -7.70
CA ARG A 205 -6.89 -9.60 -6.96
C ARG A 205 -6.84 -11.07 -6.53
N ARG A 206 -6.50 -11.98 -7.44
CA ARG A 206 -6.39 -13.43 -7.14
C ARG A 206 -5.25 -13.77 -6.18
N ALA A 207 -4.19 -12.99 -6.16
CA ALA A 207 -3.09 -13.16 -5.21
C ALA A 207 -3.50 -12.76 -3.79
N GLN A 208 -4.40 -11.77 -3.67
CA GLN A 208 -4.94 -11.30 -2.40
C GLN A 208 -6.19 -12.08 -1.93
N GLU A 209 -6.78 -12.92 -2.79
CA GLU A 209 -7.94 -13.76 -2.44
C GLU A 209 -7.65 -14.66 -1.23
N SER A 210 -8.56 -14.64 -0.25
CA SER A 210 -8.51 -15.56 0.88
C SER A 210 -8.72 -17.02 0.44
N ALA A 211 -8.39 -17.98 1.30
CA ALA A 211 -8.60 -19.40 1.00
C ALA A 211 -10.08 -19.74 0.75
N GLU A 212 -11.00 -19.05 1.43
CA GLU A 212 -12.44 -19.23 1.27
C GLU A 212 -12.95 -18.63 -0.06
N GLU A 213 -12.59 -17.38 -0.37
CA GLU A 213 -12.91 -16.74 -1.66
C GLU A 213 -12.39 -17.56 -2.84
N ARG A 214 -11.18 -18.12 -2.70
CA ARG A 214 -10.57 -19.00 -3.71
C ARG A 214 -11.39 -20.28 -3.92
N ARG A 215 -11.87 -20.92 -2.83
CA ARG A 215 -12.73 -22.11 -2.92
C ARG A 215 -14.05 -21.77 -3.59
N GLN A 216 -14.74 -20.73 -3.15
CA GLN A 216 -16.00 -20.27 -3.75
C GLN A 216 -15.85 -19.96 -5.24
N ARG A 217 -14.78 -19.27 -5.65
CA ARG A 217 -14.48 -19.00 -7.06
C ARG A 217 -14.24 -20.29 -7.86
N GLN A 218 -13.49 -21.24 -7.31
CA GLN A 218 -13.23 -22.52 -7.97
C GLN A 218 -14.51 -23.35 -8.12
N ASP A 219 -15.37 -23.37 -7.10
CA ASP A 219 -16.65 -24.09 -7.14
C ASP A 219 -17.61 -23.43 -8.14
N THR A 220 -17.69 -22.10 -8.15
CA THR A 220 -18.46 -21.35 -9.16
C THR A 220 -17.97 -21.64 -10.58
N ASN A 221 -16.65 -21.67 -10.79
CA ASN A 221 -16.07 -22.02 -12.10
C ASN A 221 -16.36 -23.48 -12.49
N ARG A 222 -16.28 -24.42 -11.55
CA ARG A 222 -16.63 -25.83 -11.80
C ARG A 222 -18.10 -25.96 -12.19
N HIS A 223 -19.00 -25.29 -11.47
CA HIS A 223 -20.44 -25.31 -11.74
C HIS A 223 -20.78 -24.70 -13.12
N ARG A 224 -20.18 -23.55 -13.46
CA ARG A 224 -20.34 -22.92 -14.78
C ARG A 224 -19.88 -23.84 -15.91
N GLU A 225 -18.72 -24.48 -15.73
CA GLU A 225 -18.16 -25.39 -16.72
C GLU A 225 -18.99 -26.68 -16.87
N GLN A 226 -19.53 -27.21 -15.77
CA GLN A 226 -20.44 -28.35 -15.79
C GLN A 226 -21.75 -28.02 -16.52
N THR A 227 -22.31 -26.85 -16.26
CA THR A 227 -23.52 -26.37 -16.93
C THR A 227 -23.29 -26.22 -18.43
N ARG A 228 -22.16 -25.62 -18.83
CA ARG A 228 -21.75 -25.50 -20.24
C ARG A 228 -21.65 -26.86 -20.90
N ARG A 229 -21.00 -27.84 -20.25
CA ARG A 229 -20.83 -29.21 -20.78
C ARG A 229 -22.14 -29.99 -20.88
N ALA A 230 -23.10 -29.72 -20.00
CA ALA A 230 -24.42 -30.35 -20.06
C ALA A 230 -25.24 -29.86 -21.27
N GLN A 231 -24.90 -28.69 -21.81
CA GLN A 231 -25.54 -28.08 -22.98
C GLN A 231 -24.76 -28.33 -24.30
N GLU A 232 -23.57 -28.95 -24.24
CA GLU A 232 -22.77 -29.24 -25.44
C GLU A 232 -23.49 -30.27 -26.32
N SER A 233 -23.54 -30.01 -27.62
CA SER A 233 -23.96 -30.99 -28.61
C SER A 233 -22.95 -32.15 -28.71
N ALA A 234 -23.36 -33.26 -29.30
CA ALA A 234 -22.47 -34.41 -29.55
C ALA A 234 -21.27 -34.03 -30.43
N GLU A 235 -21.45 -33.09 -31.36
CA GLU A 235 -20.40 -32.62 -32.26
C GLU A 235 -19.39 -31.71 -31.53
N GLU A 236 -19.87 -30.75 -30.73
CA GLU A 236 -19.00 -29.92 -29.88
C GLU A 236 -18.23 -30.75 -28.85
N THR A 237 -18.87 -31.81 -28.33
CA THR A 237 -18.22 -32.76 -27.43
C THR A 237 -17.06 -33.48 -28.13
N ARG A 238 -17.25 -33.95 -29.37
CA ARG A 238 -16.21 -34.60 -30.18
C ARG A 238 -15.06 -33.63 -30.47
N GLN A 239 -15.36 -32.44 -30.96
CA GLN A 239 -14.36 -31.41 -31.25
C GLN A 239 -13.55 -31.02 -29.99
N ARG A 240 -14.21 -30.87 -28.83
CA ARG A 240 -13.53 -30.62 -27.55
C ARG A 240 -12.62 -31.78 -27.15
N GLN A 241 -13.08 -33.03 -27.28
CA GLN A 241 -12.28 -34.21 -26.98
C GLN A 241 -11.08 -34.31 -27.89
N ASP A 242 -11.24 -34.07 -29.20
CA ASP A 242 -10.15 -34.10 -30.17
C ASP A 242 -9.15 -32.96 -29.94
N THR A 243 -9.64 -31.76 -29.62
CA THR A 243 -8.77 -30.64 -29.22
C THR A 243 -7.98 -30.97 -27.95
N ASN A 244 -8.63 -31.60 -26.95
CA ASN A 244 -7.95 -32.04 -25.74
C ASN A 244 -6.93 -33.16 -26.00
N ARG A 245 -7.27 -34.14 -26.87
CA ARG A 245 -6.35 -35.20 -27.30
C ARG A 245 -5.14 -34.62 -28.01
N HIS A 246 -5.36 -33.70 -28.95
CA HIS A 246 -4.29 -33.04 -29.70
C HIS A 246 -3.38 -32.25 -28.76
N ARG A 247 -3.94 -31.42 -27.88
CA ARG A 247 -3.16 -30.67 -26.89
C ARG A 247 -2.35 -31.57 -25.98
N GLU A 248 -2.93 -32.68 -25.54
CA GLU A 248 -2.26 -33.67 -24.70
C GLU A 248 -1.16 -34.42 -25.48
N GLN A 249 -1.37 -34.73 -26.76
CA GLN A 249 -0.35 -35.30 -27.64
C GLN A 249 0.81 -34.33 -27.87
N THR A 250 0.54 -33.06 -28.18
CA THR A 250 1.59 -32.03 -28.32
C THR A 250 2.40 -31.89 -27.03
N ARG A 251 1.71 -31.86 -25.88
CA ARG A 251 2.36 -31.84 -24.57
C ARG A 251 3.25 -33.08 -24.36
N ARG A 252 2.79 -34.27 -24.75
CA ARG A 252 3.56 -35.52 -24.64
C ARG A 252 4.76 -35.56 -25.59
N ALA A 253 4.65 -34.99 -26.78
CA ALA A 253 5.74 -34.89 -27.74
C ALA A 253 6.86 -33.96 -27.26
N GLN A 254 6.52 -32.92 -26.49
CA GLN A 254 7.47 -31.97 -25.91
C GLN A 254 8.04 -32.42 -24.54
N GLN A 255 7.61 -33.58 -24.01
CA GLN A 255 8.05 -34.06 -22.70
C GLN A 255 9.44 -34.69 -22.75
N SER A 256 10.26 -34.36 -21.75
CA SER A 256 11.56 -35.00 -21.55
C SER A 256 11.41 -36.47 -21.10
N ALA A 257 12.48 -37.26 -21.27
CA ALA A 257 12.50 -38.68 -20.87
C ALA A 257 12.23 -38.87 -19.36
N LYS A 258 12.71 -37.94 -18.52
CA LYS A 258 12.46 -37.93 -17.06
C LYS A 258 10.99 -37.70 -16.72
N GLU A 259 10.32 -36.77 -17.42
CA GLU A 259 8.90 -36.49 -17.22
C GLU A 259 8.00 -37.61 -17.73
N THR A 260 8.41 -38.29 -18.81
CA THR A 260 7.71 -39.47 -19.35
C THR A 260 7.73 -40.62 -18.35
N ARG A 261 8.88 -40.89 -17.73
CA ARG A 261 9.04 -41.93 -16.70
C ARG A 261 8.20 -41.63 -15.46
N GLN A 262 8.24 -40.40 -14.96
CA GLN A 262 7.45 -39.98 -13.79
C GLN A 262 5.92 -40.07 -14.05
N ARG A 263 5.47 -39.80 -15.28
CA ARG A 263 4.07 -39.97 -15.69
C ARG A 263 3.65 -41.44 -15.75
N GLN A 264 4.49 -42.31 -16.30
CA GLN A 264 4.22 -43.76 -16.36
C GLN A 264 4.14 -44.37 -14.96
N GLU A 265 5.04 -43.96 -14.05
CA GLU A 265 5.01 -44.38 -12.64
C GLU A 265 3.74 -43.89 -11.92
N THR A 266 3.32 -42.65 -12.13
CA THR A 266 2.04 -42.14 -11.56
C THR A 266 0.81 -42.80 -12.17
N HIS A 267 0.83 -43.15 -13.46
CA HIS A 267 -0.25 -43.91 -14.10
C HIS A 267 -0.31 -45.34 -13.55
N CYS A 268 0.83 -46.01 -13.40
CA CYS A 268 0.93 -47.33 -12.79
C CYS A 268 0.44 -47.30 -11.34
N HIS A 269 0.84 -46.30 -10.55
CA HIS A 269 0.41 -46.14 -9.16
C HIS A 269 -1.11 -45.89 -9.05
N ARG A 270 -1.71 -45.11 -9.96
CA ARG A 270 -3.17 -44.93 -10.01
C ARG A 270 -3.89 -46.20 -10.45
N ALA A 271 -3.33 -46.98 -11.37
CA ALA A 271 -3.89 -48.24 -11.81
C ALA A 271 -3.86 -49.28 -10.67
N THR A 272 -2.76 -49.35 -9.91
CA THR A 272 -2.65 -50.23 -8.74
C THR A 272 -3.55 -49.78 -7.59
N SER A 273 -3.72 -48.47 -7.34
CA SER A 273 -4.71 -47.98 -6.38
C SER A 273 -6.15 -48.29 -6.80
N ARG A 274 -6.49 -48.21 -8.10
CA ARG A 274 -7.82 -48.59 -8.60
C ARG A 274 -8.09 -50.09 -8.47
N HIS A 275 -7.11 -50.94 -8.77
CA HIS A 275 -7.23 -52.39 -8.52
C HIS A 275 -7.24 -52.75 -7.02
N GLY A 276 -6.72 -51.88 -6.16
CA GLY A 276 -6.84 -52.01 -4.70
C GLY A 276 -8.19 -51.56 -4.14
N GLU A 277 -8.96 -50.77 -4.89
CA GLU A 277 -10.30 -50.27 -4.54
C GLU A 277 -11.44 -51.02 -5.27
N GLU A 278 -11.12 -51.96 -6.17
CA GLU A 278 -12.11 -52.88 -6.77
C GLU A 278 -12.66 -53.83 -5.69
N ASN A 279 -13.96 -53.70 -5.41
CA ASN A 279 -14.65 -54.46 -4.38
C ASN A 279 -14.61 -55.98 -4.66
N PRO A 280 -14.43 -56.84 -3.64
CA PRO A 280 -14.32 -58.30 -3.77
C PRO A 280 -15.52 -59.12 -4.33
N PRO A 281 -16.79 -58.68 -4.37
CA PRO A 281 -17.88 -59.62 -4.63
C PRO A 281 -18.02 -60.04 -6.10
N GLU A 282 -17.52 -59.26 -7.08
CA GLU A 282 -17.62 -59.65 -8.51
C GLU A 282 -16.50 -60.59 -8.98
N THR A 283 -15.34 -60.58 -8.31
CA THR A 283 -14.23 -61.49 -8.61
C THR A 283 -14.40 -62.85 -7.90
N ALA A 284 -15.14 -62.88 -6.79
CA ALA A 284 -15.40 -64.08 -5.99
C ALA A 284 -16.23 -65.16 -6.70
N GLN A 285 -17.03 -64.81 -7.71
CA GLN A 285 -17.77 -65.79 -8.52
C GLN A 285 -16.91 -66.53 -9.56
N ARG A 286 -15.69 -66.05 -9.88
CA ARG A 286 -14.90 -66.58 -10.99
C ARG A 286 -13.81 -67.59 -10.61
N HIS A 287 -13.40 -67.68 -9.34
CA HIS A 287 -12.25 -68.50 -8.93
C HIS A 287 -12.50 -69.29 -7.64
N ALA A 288 -13.57 -70.09 -7.64
CA ALA A 288 -14.10 -70.77 -6.47
C ALA A 288 -13.46 -72.12 -6.06
N PRO A 289 -12.53 -72.79 -6.78
CA PRO A 289 -11.94 -74.01 -6.21
C PRO A 289 -10.41 -74.05 -6.32
N ASP A 290 -9.66 -73.33 -5.48
CA ASP A 290 -8.24 -73.72 -5.25
C ASP A 290 -7.55 -73.18 -3.98
N ARG A 291 -8.26 -72.80 -2.92
CA ARG A 291 -7.60 -72.27 -1.71
C ARG A 291 -8.17 -72.83 -0.40
N THR A 292 -8.22 -74.15 -0.30
CA THR A 292 -8.36 -74.89 0.98
C THR A 292 -7.01 -75.31 1.59
N ALA A 293 -5.92 -74.64 1.25
CA ALA A 293 -4.65 -74.80 1.94
C ALA A 293 -4.02 -73.42 2.18
N LYS A 294 -3.60 -73.17 3.42
CA LYS A 294 -2.98 -71.94 3.95
C LYS A 294 -3.95 -70.93 4.60
N SER A 295 -4.79 -71.41 5.52
CA SER A 295 -5.27 -70.60 6.65
C SER A 295 -4.71 -71.18 7.94
N ALA A 296 -3.54 -70.69 8.34
CA ALA A 296 -3.06 -70.78 9.70
C ALA A 296 -2.21 -69.53 9.97
N PHE A 297 -2.47 -68.88 11.11
CA PHE A 297 -1.85 -67.69 11.66
C PHE A 297 -2.27 -66.30 11.13
N LYS A 298 -3.26 -65.71 11.84
CA LYS A 298 -3.22 -64.30 12.25
C LYS A 298 -3.73 -64.19 13.69
N PRO A 299 -2.95 -63.70 14.68
CA PRO A 299 -3.48 -63.39 15.99
C PRO A 299 -4.22 -62.04 15.96
N ALA A 300 -5.29 -61.95 16.75
CA ALA A 300 -6.11 -60.77 16.93
C ALA A 300 -5.33 -59.63 17.60
N ILE A 301 -5.33 -58.44 16.99
CA ILE A 301 -4.84 -57.22 17.65
C ILE A 301 -5.96 -56.70 18.57
N ASN A 302 -5.62 -56.62 19.85
CA ASN A 302 -6.52 -56.31 20.97
C ASN A 302 -6.77 -54.78 21.05
N ILE A 303 -8.04 -54.39 21.13
CA ILE A 303 -8.57 -53.01 20.95
C ILE A 303 -8.27 -52.06 22.14
N VAL A 304 -7.56 -52.52 23.17
CA VAL A 304 -7.47 -51.83 24.49
C VAL A 304 -6.55 -50.59 24.50
N TRP A 305 -5.70 -50.36 23.50
CA TRP A 305 -4.69 -49.27 23.52
C TRP A 305 -4.84 -48.19 22.45
N LEU A 306 -5.95 -48.17 21.71
CA LEU A 306 -6.22 -47.08 20.75
C LEU A 306 -6.36 -45.74 21.51
N LYS A 307 -5.43 -44.80 21.26
CA LYS A 307 -5.33 -43.42 21.79
C LYS A 307 -4.63 -43.20 23.14
N ALA A 308 -4.05 -44.23 23.77
CA ALA A 308 -3.31 -44.05 25.03
C ALA A 308 -2.09 -43.11 24.95
N ALA A 309 -1.53 -42.92 23.75
CA ALA A 309 -0.41 -42.00 23.51
C ALA A 309 -0.72 -40.52 23.82
N PHE A 310 -2.00 -40.13 23.89
CA PHE A 310 -2.44 -38.77 24.23
C PHE A 310 -2.74 -38.58 25.73
N SER A 311 -2.49 -39.60 26.55
CA SER A 311 -2.74 -39.60 28.00
C SER A 311 -1.44 -39.86 28.75
N TYR A 312 -0.45 -38.99 28.55
CA TYR A 312 0.86 -39.10 29.19
C TYR A 312 0.73 -38.94 30.72
N ASP A 313 1.34 -39.87 31.46
CA ASP A 313 1.32 -39.93 32.92
C ASP A 313 2.76 -40.03 33.42
N LEU A 314 3.26 -38.97 34.05
CA LEU A 314 4.64 -38.87 34.55
C LEU A 314 5.02 -39.95 35.57
N SER A 315 4.03 -40.57 36.23
CA SER A 315 4.26 -41.60 37.24
C SER A 315 4.56 -42.98 36.65
N LYS A 316 4.38 -43.15 35.34
CA LYS A 316 4.60 -44.42 34.65
C LYS A 316 5.95 -44.43 33.94
N GLU A 317 6.71 -45.49 34.19
CA GLU A 317 8.01 -45.70 33.56
C GLU A 317 7.82 -46.41 32.20
N TYR A 318 7.39 -45.64 31.19
CA TYR A 318 7.07 -46.18 29.86
C TYR A 318 8.25 -46.87 29.15
N GLY A 319 9.49 -46.51 29.50
CA GLY A 319 10.70 -47.08 28.90
C GLY A 319 10.98 -48.53 29.32
N SER A 320 10.40 -48.98 30.43
CA SER A 320 10.55 -50.33 30.98
C SER A 320 9.31 -51.21 30.76
N ASP A 321 8.22 -50.67 30.18
CA ASP A 321 7.01 -51.44 29.87
C ASP A 321 7.24 -52.37 28.67
N PRO A 322 7.17 -53.71 28.84
CA PRO A 322 7.40 -54.67 27.76
C PRO A 322 6.41 -54.53 26.59
N LYS A 323 5.26 -53.86 26.79
CA LYS A 323 4.26 -53.59 25.74
C LYS A 323 4.57 -52.34 24.91
N ILE A 324 5.51 -51.49 25.33
CA ILE A 324 5.96 -50.27 24.62
C ILE A 324 7.36 -50.50 24.05
N THR A 325 7.53 -51.65 23.37
CA THR A 325 8.78 -51.97 22.69
C THR A 325 8.76 -51.39 21.27
N ILE A 326 9.17 -50.13 21.11
CA ILE A 326 9.29 -49.47 19.78
C ILE A 326 10.45 -50.08 18.96
N GLY A 327 11.42 -50.70 19.63
CA GLY A 327 12.60 -51.31 18.99
C GLY A 327 13.69 -50.29 18.63
N ARG A 328 14.78 -50.76 18.02
CA ARG A 328 15.88 -49.89 17.55
C ARG A 328 15.51 -49.23 16.23
N MET A 329 16.03 -48.04 15.97
CA MET A 329 15.84 -47.33 14.70
C MET A 329 16.86 -47.85 13.67
N ASP A 330 16.70 -49.09 13.23
CA ASP A 330 17.64 -49.81 12.35
C ASP A 330 17.05 -50.20 10.99
N ASN A 331 15.75 -49.96 10.76
CA ASN A 331 15.14 -50.19 9.45
C ASN A 331 15.52 -49.07 8.47
N ILE A 332 16.53 -49.31 7.64
CA ILE A 332 17.02 -48.32 6.69
C ILE A 332 16.12 -48.27 5.45
N CYS A 333 15.67 -47.07 5.08
CA CYS A 333 14.93 -46.85 3.84
C CYS A 333 15.82 -47.06 2.61
N MET A 334 15.40 -47.92 1.67
CA MET A 334 16.13 -48.17 0.42
C MET A 334 16.27 -46.96 -0.52
N HIS A 335 15.39 -45.95 -0.39
CA HIS A 335 15.39 -44.79 -1.29
C HIS A 335 16.21 -43.62 -0.75
N CYS A 336 16.04 -43.27 0.53
CA CYS A 336 16.66 -42.07 1.12
C CYS A 336 17.64 -42.38 2.27
N GLN A 337 17.90 -43.66 2.56
CA GLN A 337 18.80 -44.12 3.63
C GLN A 337 18.42 -43.64 5.05
N ALA A 338 17.22 -43.06 5.22
CA ALA A 338 16.73 -42.68 6.54
C ALA A 338 16.51 -43.93 7.41
N LYS A 339 16.94 -43.86 8.66
CA LYS A 339 16.70 -44.88 9.68
C LYS A 339 15.25 -44.75 10.16
N LYS A 340 14.53 -45.86 10.24
CA LYS A 340 13.13 -45.94 10.65
C LYS A 340 12.96 -46.89 11.82
N TRP A 341 11.89 -46.69 12.58
CA TRP A 341 11.49 -47.64 13.61
C TRP A 341 10.71 -48.83 13.01
N PRO A 342 10.78 -50.02 13.62
CA PRO A 342 9.90 -51.15 13.30
C PRO A 342 8.42 -50.76 13.32
N GLY A 343 7.69 -51.07 12.24
CA GLY A 343 6.26 -50.78 12.12
C GLY A 343 5.92 -49.44 11.44
N GLU A 344 6.89 -48.56 11.18
CA GLU A 344 6.65 -47.34 10.40
C GLU A 344 6.31 -47.65 8.94
N ALA A 345 5.35 -46.91 8.38
CA ALA A 345 4.96 -47.06 6.99
C ALA A 345 6.17 -46.86 6.04
N PRO A 346 6.31 -47.68 4.97
CA PRO A 346 7.45 -47.59 4.05
C PRO A 346 7.69 -46.19 3.47
N GLY A 347 6.64 -45.38 3.36
CA GLY A 347 6.68 -44.03 2.80
C GLY A 347 6.81 -42.88 3.81
N LEU A 348 6.94 -43.12 5.12
CA LEU A 348 6.95 -42.03 6.10
C LEU A 348 8.11 -41.04 5.88
N CYS A 349 9.30 -41.52 5.52
CA CYS A 349 10.49 -40.69 5.37
C CYS A 349 10.59 -39.95 4.02
N CYS A 350 10.24 -40.59 2.91
CA CYS A 350 10.45 -40.05 1.55
C CYS A 350 9.25 -40.25 0.61
N THR A 351 8.09 -40.61 1.17
CA THR A 351 6.89 -40.99 0.40
C THR A 351 7.20 -42.06 -0.67
N GLY A 352 8.05 -43.03 -0.32
CA GLY A 352 8.47 -44.11 -1.21
C GLY A 352 9.42 -43.64 -2.33
N GLY A 353 10.34 -42.72 -2.02
CA GLY A 353 11.34 -42.19 -2.95
C GLY A 353 10.86 -41.03 -3.82
N LYS A 354 9.63 -40.52 -3.61
CA LYS A 354 9.10 -39.34 -4.32
C LYS A 354 9.70 -38.03 -3.82
N VAL A 355 10.13 -38.00 -2.56
CA VAL A 355 10.83 -36.86 -1.96
C VAL A 355 12.30 -37.22 -1.87
N VAL A 356 13.14 -36.47 -2.60
CA VAL A 356 14.59 -36.53 -2.49
C VAL A 356 15.00 -35.32 -1.66
N LEU A 357 15.45 -35.57 -0.43
CA LEU A 357 16.01 -34.52 0.42
C LEU A 357 17.50 -34.43 0.09
N ASP A 358 17.98 -33.20 -0.11
CA ASP A 358 19.42 -32.97 -0.26
C ASP A 358 20.13 -33.36 1.04
N ALA A 359 21.32 -33.95 0.90
CA ALA A 359 22.14 -34.25 2.06
C ALA A 359 22.52 -32.95 2.77
N ILE A 360 22.41 -32.94 4.11
CA ILE A 360 22.89 -31.83 4.93
C ILE A 360 24.37 -31.64 4.62
N GLN A 361 24.71 -30.50 4.03
CA GLN A 361 26.09 -30.20 3.69
C GLN A 361 26.88 -29.97 4.97
N ASN A 362 28.15 -30.38 4.95
CA ASN A 362 29.04 -30.03 6.05
C ASN A 362 29.22 -28.51 6.11
N PRO A 363 29.34 -27.94 7.34
CA PRO A 363 29.65 -26.53 7.50
C PRO A 363 31.01 -26.20 6.88
N PRO A 364 31.25 -24.95 6.46
CA PRO A 364 32.57 -24.51 5.99
C PRO A 364 33.67 -24.82 7.01
N ASP A 365 34.91 -25.03 6.53
CA ASP A 365 36.00 -25.54 7.35
C ASP A 365 36.28 -24.70 8.60
N VAL A 366 36.16 -23.37 8.51
CA VAL A 366 36.28 -22.45 9.66
C VAL A 366 35.30 -22.83 10.77
N LEU A 367 34.00 -22.88 10.45
CA LEU A 367 32.97 -23.22 11.43
C LEU A 367 33.07 -24.68 11.87
N LYS A 368 33.43 -25.59 10.96
CA LYS A 368 33.65 -27.00 11.27
C LYS A 368 34.74 -27.18 12.32
N ASN A 369 35.90 -26.54 12.14
CA ASN A 369 37.01 -26.60 13.09
C ASN A 369 36.59 -26.02 14.45
N LEU A 370 35.90 -24.87 14.48
CA LEU A 370 35.38 -24.28 15.72
C LEU A 370 34.38 -25.21 16.45
N LEU A 371 33.58 -25.98 15.71
CA LEU A 371 32.61 -26.92 16.27
C LEU A 371 33.23 -28.24 16.73
N THR A 372 34.21 -28.79 16.01
CA THR A 372 34.72 -30.15 16.26
C THR A 372 36.09 -30.22 16.92
N GLU A 373 36.95 -29.23 16.70
CA GLU A 373 38.35 -29.28 17.15
C GLU A 373 38.47 -29.02 18.64
N ASN A 374 39.39 -29.71 19.32
CA ASN A 374 39.66 -29.55 20.76
C ASN A 374 40.65 -28.42 21.09
N SER A 375 40.78 -27.43 20.21
CA SER A 375 41.57 -26.23 20.42
C SER A 375 40.96 -25.33 21.52
N PRO A 376 41.77 -24.47 22.17
CA PRO A 376 41.26 -23.46 23.11
C PRO A 376 40.18 -22.57 22.48
N GLN A 377 40.38 -22.16 21.21
CA GLN A 377 39.40 -21.37 20.45
C GLN A 377 38.09 -22.14 20.25
N GLY A 378 38.14 -23.41 19.85
CA GLY A 378 36.94 -24.24 19.67
C GLY A 378 36.17 -24.47 20.97
N LYS A 379 36.87 -24.69 22.09
CA LYS A 379 36.23 -24.81 23.42
C LYS A 379 35.53 -23.51 23.83
N GLN A 380 36.19 -22.37 23.63
CA GLN A 380 35.61 -21.07 23.92
C GLN A 380 34.40 -20.77 23.03
N PHE A 381 34.50 -21.03 21.73
CA PHE A 381 33.40 -20.88 20.78
C PHE A 381 32.17 -21.70 21.21
N ARG A 382 32.34 -23.01 21.46
CA ARG A 382 31.26 -23.89 21.91
C ARG A 382 30.62 -23.44 23.23
N SER A 383 31.42 -22.95 24.17
CA SER A 383 30.92 -22.46 25.47
C SER A 383 30.02 -21.21 25.34
N LYS A 384 30.17 -20.44 24.25
CA LYS A 384 29.49 -19.15 24.01
C LYS A 384 28.80 -19.10 22.65
N LEU A 385 28.40 -20.25 22.11
CA LEU A 385 27.90 -20.37 20.73
C LEU A 385 26.73 -19.41 20.43
N TRP A 386 25.83 -19.24 21.40
CA TRP A 386 24.72 -18.29 21.28
C TRP A 386 25.17 -16.83 21.16
N LYS A 387 26.25 -16.42 21.85
CA LYS A 387 26.81 -15.06 21.77
C LYS A 387 27.46 -14.81 20.42
N TYR A 388 28.17 -15.80 19.89
CA TYR A 388 28.72 -15.71 18.54
C TYR A 388 27.59 -15.62 17.51
N ASN A 389 26.51 -16.41 17.63
CA ASN A 389 25.36 -16.24 16.74
C ASN A 389 24.69 -14.86 16.88
N ALA A 390 24.51 -14.37 18.12
CA ALA A 390 23.98 -13.04 18.39
C ALA A 390 24.86 -11.92 17.82
N ALA A 391 26.18 -12.14 17.73
CA ALA A 391 27.09 -11.22 17.08
C ALA A 391 26.84 -11.09 15.58
N PHE A 392 26.27 -12.11 14.92
CA PHE A 392 26.00 -12.10 13.48
C PHE A 392 24.53 -11.89 13.10
N MET A 393 23.59 -11.95 14.04
CA MET A 393 22.17 -11.81 13.75
C MET A 393 21.84 -10.48 13.05
N MET A 394 21.01 -10.54 12.02
CA MET A 394 20.61 -9.40 11.18
C MET A 394 19.29 -8.78 11.66
N THR A 395 18.53 -9.53 12.44
CA THR A 395 17.24 -9.16 12.98
C THR A 395 17.31 -8.99 14.49
N SER A 396 16.47 -8.13 15.05
CA SER A 396 16.22 -8.08 16.49
C SER A 396 15.09 -9.03 16.87
N PHE A 397 15.18 -9.59 18.06
CA PHE A 397 14.16 -10.47 18.63
C PHE A 397 13.18 -9.65 19.47
N GLY A 398 11.87 -9.82 19.27
CA GLY A 398 10.83 -9.14 20.02
C GLY A 398 9.73 -10.09 20.51
N ALA A 399 9.10 -9.72 21.62
CA ALA A 399 8.01 -10.46 22.26
C ALA A 399 6.94 -9.49 22.78
N ASP A 400 5.67 -9.90 22.75
CA ASP A 400 4.52 -9.03 23.13
C ASP A 400 4.44 -8.71 24.63
N LYS A 401 4.92 -9.61 25.49
CA LYS A 401 5.01 -9.39 26.94
C LYS A 401 6.29 -10.02 27.49
N ASN A 402 7.20 -9.17 27.96
CA ASN A 402 8.28 -9.57 28.83
C ASN A 402 7.74 -9.63 30.26
N LEU A 403 7.61 -10.81 30.85
CA LEU A 403 7.43 -10.94 32.29
C LEU A 403 8.77 -10.64 32.95
N THR A 404 8.99 -9.39 33.36
CA THR A 404 10.10 -9.03 34.22
C THR A 404 9.80 -9.48 35.64
N ASP A 405 10.12 -10.73 35.95
CA ASP A 405 10.40 -11.11 37.33
C ASP A 405 11.88 -10.94 37.60
N TYR A 406 12.18 -10.12 38.60
CA TYR A 406 13.50 -9.76 39.05
C TYR A 406 14.24 -11.00 39.60
N GLY A 407 15.32 -11.41 38.92
CA GLY A 407 16.20 -12.48 39.41
C GLY A 407 17.05 -13.08 38.30
N PHE A 408 18.33 -13.31 38.57
CA PHE A 408 19.29 -13.85 37.60
C PHE A 408 18.91 -15.30 37.23
N PHE A 409 18.30 -15.50 36.07
CA PHE A 409 18.00 -16.83 35.51
C PHE A 409 18.35 -16.90 34.02
N SER A 410 18.96 -18.01 33.61
CA SER A 410 19.33 -18.37 32.23
C SER A 410 18.14 -18.66 31.30
N THR A 411 16.91 -18.39 31.74
CA THR A 411 15.67 -18.71 31.02
C THR A 411 14.69 -17.55 31.19
N PHE A 412 14.47 -16.76 30.13
CA PHE A 412 13.41 -15.76 30.11
C PHE A 412 12.11 -16.42 29.64
N LYS A 413 10.99 -16.11 30.31
CA LYS A 413 9.66 -16.63 29.94
C LYS A 413 8.94 -15.58 29.11
N ILE A 414 8.58 -15.95 27.89
CA ILE A 414 7.79 -15.11 26.99
C ILE A 414 6.36 -15.62 27.01
N GLN A 415 5.41 -14.70 27.20
CA GLN A 415 4.00 -14.96 27.00
C GLN A 415 3.51 -14.19 25.78
N GLY A 416 3.15 -14.90 24.70
CA GLY A 416 2.71 -14.30 23.45
C GLY A 416 3.51 -14.82 22.25
N GLN A 417 3.39 -14.12 21.12
CA GLN A 417 4.08 -14.50 19.89
C GLN A 417 5.50 -13.91 19.88
N CYS A 418 6.50 -14.74 19.56
CA CYS A 418 7.86 -14.29 19.27
C CYS A 418 7.92 -13.81 17.82
N TYR A 419 8.59 -12.69 17.57
CA TYR A 419 8.77 -12.18 16.21
C TYR A 419 10.14 -11.56 15.99
N HIS A 420 10.63 -11.66 14.74
CA HIS A 420 11.85 -11.00 14.31
C HIS A 420 11.52 -9.63 13.69
N LYS A 421 12.29 -8.62 14.07
CA LYS A 421 12.19 -7.26 13.53
C LYS A 421 13.49 -6.90 12.80
N ILE A 422 13.40 -6.19 11.70
CA ILE A 422 14.55 -5.68 10.96
C ILE A 422 14.43 -4.17 10.79
N GLY A 423 15.55 -3.48 10.99
CA GLY A 423 15.63 -2.02 10.89
C GLY A 423 16.12 -1.53 9.54
N SER A 424 16.32 -0.22 9.44
CA SER A 424 16.95 0.41 8.28
C SER A 424 18.41 -0.03 8.10
N LEU A 425 18.93 0.17 6.89
CA LEU A 425 20.30 -0.20 6.51
C LEU A 425 21.35 0.60 7.27
N LEU A 426 21.10 1.89 7.48
CA LEU A 426 21.98 2.78 8.24
C LEU A 426 21.36 3.13 9.60
N PRO A 427 22.18 3.39 10.63
CA PRO A 427 21.70 3.92 11.89
C PRO A 427 21.12 5.34 11.70
N LEU A 428 20.28 5.73 12.67
CA LEU A 428 19.80 7.10 12.78
C LEU A 428 20.97 8.05 13.13
N PRO A 429 20.88 9.35 12.81
CA PRO A 429 21.92 10.31 13.15
C PRO A 429 22.21 10.30 14.67
N GLY A 430 23.47 10.05 15.04
CA GLY A 430 23.91 9.96 16.44
C GLY A 430 23.72 8.60 17.11
N GLU A 431 23.09 7.63 16.43
CA GLU A 431 23.03 6.25 16.89
C GLU A 431 24.15 5.42 16.28
N GLU A 432 24.57 4.39 17.01
CA GLU A 432 25.59 3.46 16.54
C GLU A 432 24.94 2.22 15.86
N PRO A 433 25.60 1.62 14.85
CA PRO A 433 25.06 0.47 14.11
C PRO A 433 24.72 -0.75 14.98
N LYS A 434 23.58 -1.39 14.72
CA LYS A 434 23.13 -2.64 15.37
C LYS A 434 22.50 -3.61 14.34
N TYR A 435 22.62 -4.92 14.59
CA TYR A 435 22.03 -5.97 13.77
C TYR A 435 22.43 -5.86 12.28
N VAL A 436 21.47 -5.81 11.35
CA VAL A 436 21.72 -5.65 9.90
C VAL A 436 22.61 -4.44 9.58
N GLN A 437 22.54 -3.36 10.36
CA GLN A 437 23.32 -2.13 10.09
C GLN A 437 24.82 -2.34 10.23
N VAL A 438 25.25 -3.33 11.02
CA VAL A 438 26.67 -3.65 11.21
C VAL A 438 27.30 -4.08 9.87
N TYR A 439 26.52 -4.74 9.01
CA TYR A 439 26.98 -5.17 7.68
C TYR A 439 27.21 -4.00 6.70
N PHE A 440 26.70 -2.80 7.01
CA PHE A 440 26.85 -1.57 6.21
C PHE A 440 27.95 -0.64 6.75
N ILE A 441 28.84 -1.14 7.60
CA ILE A 441 30.07 -0.45 8.00
C ILE A 441 31.13 -0.62 6.90
N ASN A 442 31.80 0.47 6.53
CA ASN A 442 32.72 0.53 5.38
C ASN A 442 33.96 -0.35 5.56
N THR A 443 34.47 -0.52 6.78
CA THR A 443 35.68 -1.31 7.02
C THR A 443 35.37 -2.62 7.74
N SER A 444 35.95 -3.73 7.25
CA SER A 444 35.79 -5.06 7.85
C SER A 444 36.26 -5.10 9.32
N LYS A 445 37.30 -4.32 9.64
CA LYS A 445 37.81 -4.21 11.01
C LYS A 445 36.82 -3.53 11.95
N GLU A 446 36.24 -2.39 11.57
CA GLU A 446 35.23 -1.71 12.38
C GLU A 446 33.97 -2.56 12.54
N GLU A 447 33.60 -3.37 11.53
CA GLU A 447 32.50 -4.34 11.63
C GLU A 447 32.77 -5.36 12.75
N ALA A 448 33.95 -5.98 12.75
CA ALA A 448 34.35 -6.96 13.77
C ALA A 448 34.44 -6.34 15.17
N ASP A 449 35.06 -5.16 15.27
CA ASP A 449 35.15 -4.41 16.53
C ASP A 449 33.76 -4.06 17.06
N ARG A 450 32.84 -3.63 16.18
CA ARG A 450 31.46 -3.33 16.55
C ARG A 450 30.72 -4.55 17.08
N ARG A 451 30.90 -5.72 16.47
CA ARG A 451 30.31 -6.99 16.94
C ARG A 451 30.80 -7.36 18.34
N CYS A 452 32.08 -7.15 18.62
CA CYS A 452 32.68 -7.38 19.94
C CYS A 452 32.13 -6.43 21.01
N VAL A 453 31.93 -5.15 20.66
CA VAL A 453 31.33 -4.16 21.57
C VAL A 453 29.89 -4.53 21.92
N LEU A 454 29.09 -4.96 20.93
CA LEU A 454 27.70 -5.36 21.15
C LEU A 454 27.56 -6.68 21.95
N ASN A 455 28.53 -7.58 21.84
CA ASN A 455 28.47 -8.93 22.42
C ASN A 455 29.66 -9.19 23.33
N TYR A 456 29.62 -8.66 24.56
CA TYR A 456 30.73 -8.81 25.50
C TYR A 456 31.14 -10.27 25.76
N GLY A 457 32.46 -10.50 25.73
CA GLY A 457 33.08 -11.78 26.02
C GLY A 457 33.20 -12.73 24.84
N VAL A 458 33.00 -12.24 23.60
CA VAL A 458 33.41 -12.92 22.36
C VAL A 458 34.87 -12.60 22.03
N ASP A 459 35.53 -13.50 21.31
CA ASP A 459 36.91 -13.35 20.85
C ASP A 459 36.95 -12.68 19.48
N LEU A 460 37.76 -11.62 19.34
CA LEU A 460 37.91 -10.87 18.10
C LEU A 460 38.45 -11.73 16.96
N ALA A 461 39.41 -12.62 17.21
CA ALA A 461 39.96 -13.49 16.17
C ALA A 461 38.89 -14.42 15.60
N ILE A 462 38.08 -15.02 16.48
CA ILE A 462 36.96 -15.90 16.08
C ILE A 462 35.88 -15.10 15.34
N ILE A 463 35.59 -13.87 15.75
CA ILE A 463 34.65 -12.99 15.04
C ILE A 463 35.17 -12.68 13.63
N THR A 464 36.43 -12.34 13.48
CA THR A 464 37.04 -12.05 12.17
C THR A 464 36.98 -13.27 11.25
N ASP A 465 37.37 -14.45 11.74
CA ASP A 465 37.34 -15.69 10.95
C ASP A 465 35.91 -16.04 10.48
N ILE A 466 34.92 -15.92 11.37
CA ILE A 466 33.52 -16.17 11.04
C ILE A 466 32.99 -15.10 10.08
N GLN A 467 33.39 -13.84 10.25
CA GLN A 467 32.98 -12.74 9.39
C GLN A 467 33.45 -12.94 7.95
N GLU A 468 34.74 -13.23 7.75
CA GLU A 468 35.30 -13.51 6.42
C GLU A 468 34.62 -14.73 5.77
N MET A 469 34.36 -15.78 6.57
CA MET A 469 33.58 -16.93 6.12
C MET A 469 32.17 -16.52 5.68
N LEU A 470 31.43 -15.75 6.46
CA LEU A 470 30.05 -15.35 6.11
C LEU A 470 30.00 -14.38 4.93
N HIS A 471 30.99 -13.50 4.77
CA HIS A 471 31.10 -12.60 3.61
C HIS A 471 31.22 -13.38 2.29
N THR A 472 31.84 -14.56 2.32
CA THR A 472 32.01 -15.43 1.15
C THR A 472 30.89 -16.45 0.97
N THR A 473 30.38 -17.00 2.07
CA THR A 473 29.44 -18.14 2.04
C THR A 473 27.97 -17.75 2.14
N HIS A 474 27.63 -16.65 2.82
CA HIS A 474 26.25 -16.26 3.11
C HIS A 474 25.72 -15.28 2.05
N PRO A 475 24.76 -15.68 1.19
CA PRO A 475 24.31 -14.90 0.04
C PRO A 475 23.77 -13.51 0.41
N TYR A 476 22.97 -13.42 1.48
CA TYR A 476 22.45 -12.13 1.95
C TYR A 476 23.56 -11.18 2.39
N VAL A 477 24.62 -11.69 3.02
CA VAL A 477 25.74 -10.87 3.47
C VAL A 477 26.50 -10.33 2.27
N ARG A 478 26.79 -11.20 1.29
CA ARG A 478 27.43 -10.79 0.04
C ARG A 478 26.61 -9.72 -0.68
N SER A 479 25.30 -9.88 -0.73
CA SER A 479 24.39 -8.89 -1.31
C SER A 479 24.35 -7.57 -0.55
N PHE A 480 24.44 -7.59 0.78
CA PHE A 480 24.57 -6.35 1.57
C PHE A 480 25.89 -5.63 1.29
N LYS A 481 26.99 -6.38 1.14
CA LYS A 481 28.29 -5.81 0.80
C LYS A 481 28.31 -5.20 -0.60
N LEU A 482 27.74 -5.89 -1.59
CA LEU A 482 27.56 -5.32 -2.93
C LEU A 482 26.68 -4.05 -2.90
N ALA A 483 25.57 -4.08 -2.15
CA ALA A 483 24.71 -2.91 -2.00
C ALA A 483 25.43 -1.71 -1.35
N LEU A 484 26.35 -1.97 -0.41
CA LEU A 484 27.16 -0.92 0.22
C LEU A 484 28.10 -0.24 -0.79
N GLU A 485 28.69 -1.00 -1.72
CA GLU A 485 29.56 -0.47 -2.78
C GLU A 485 28.79 0.42 -3.78
N GLU A 486 27.51 0.15 -4.02
CA GLU A 486 26.68 0.89 -4.99
C GLU A 486 25.88 2.06 -4.37
N MET A 487 25.99 2.31 -3.06
CA MET A 487 25.19 3.31 -2.33
C MET A 487 25.70 4.77 -2.51
N GLU A 488 25.61 5.34 -3.73
CA GLU A 488 26.06 6.72 -4.02
C GLU A 488 24.93 7.80 -4.04
N LEU A 489 23.67 7.39 -3.91
CA LEU A 489 22.44 8.19 -4.08
C LEU A 489 21.51 8.22 -2.84
N PRO A 490 20.58 9.20 -2.72
CA PRO A 490 19.51 9.19 -1.72
C PRO A 490 18.33 8.26 -2.10
N ASP A 491 17.69 7.63 -1.10
CA ASP A 491 16.49 6.74 -1.19
C ASP A 491 16.73 5.28 -1.65
N HIS A 492 17.88 4.71 -1.25
CA HIS A 492 18.18 3.30 -1.51
C HIS A 492 17.28 2.32 -0.74
N LYS A 493 16.86 1.26 -1.44
CA LYS A 493 16.07 0.16 -0.89
C LYS A 493 16.69 -1.18 -1.29
N VAL A 494 16.90 -2.05 -0.30
CA VAL A 494 17.32 -3.44 -0.50
C VAL A 494 16.10 -4.33 -0.29
N PHE A 495 15.86 -5.25 -1.24
CA PHE A 495 14.72 -6.15 -1.20
C PHE A 495 15.19 -7.59 -0.99
N ILE A 496 14.63 -8.23 0.03
CA ILE A 496 14.70 -9.68 0.18
C ILE A 496 13.32 -10.21 -0.21
N HIS A 497 13.27 -10.89 -1.35
CA HIS A 497 12.01 -11.40 -1.87
C HIS A 497 11.61 -12.71 -1.20
N ALA A 498 10.34 -12.82 -0.83
CA ALA A 498 9.81 -14.05 -0.25
C ALA A 498 9.61 -15.16 -1.30
N ASP A 499 9.27 -14.76 -2.53
CA ASP A 499 8.76 -15.65 -3.58
C ASP A 499 9.56 -15.56 -4.91
N LYS A 500 10.76 -14.94 -4.92
CA LYS A 500 11.54 -14.78 -6.17
C LYS A 500 12.04 -16.15 -6.62
N ARG A 501 11.85 -16.43 -7.91
CA ARG A 501 12.17 -17.70 -8.56
C ARG A 501 13.56 -17.60 -9.21
N PRO A 502 14.38 -18.66 -9.21
CA PRO A 502 15.54 -18.73 -10.07
C PRO A 502 15.14 -18.55 -11.53
N GLU A 503 15.96 -17.85 -12.31
CA GLU A 503 15.69 -17.55 -13.71
C GLU A 503 15.65 -18.85 -14.53
N GLY A 504 14.56 -19.07 -15.27
CA GLY A 504 14.38 -20.25 -16.14
C GLY A 504 13.47 -21.38 -15.61
N GLU A 505 12.92 -21.28 -14.39
CA GLU A 505 12.12 -22.39 -13.81
C GLU A 505 10.58 -22.16 -13.81
N HIS A 506 9.83 -23.28 -13.88
CA HIS A 506 8.38 -23.27 -14.09
C HIS A 506 7.58 -22.95 -12.81
N ALA A 507 6.58 -22.06 -12.93
CA ALA A 507 5.72 -21.51 -11.89
C ALA A 507 4.89 -22.49 -11.01
N ARG A 508 5.01 -23.81 -11.18
CA ARG A 508 4.17 -24.85 -10.54
C ARG A 508 4.98 -25.97 -9.88
N ARG A 509 6.28 -25.79 -9.71
CA ARG A 509 7.16 -26.78 -9.09
C ARG A 509 7.64 -26.17 -7.78
N PHE A 510 7.51 -26.91 -6.68
CA PHE A 510 8.19 -26.59 -5.43
C PHE A 510 9.68 -26.77 -5.72
N ASN A 511 10.36 -25.69 -6.08
CA ASN A 511 11.79 -25.75 -6.35
C ASN A 511 12.51 -25.63 -5.03
N ALA A 512 13.58 -26.41 -4.88
CA ALA A 512 14.53 -26.20 -3.80
C ALA A 512 15.08 -24.78 -3.99
N PRO A 513 14.99 -23.91 -2.98
CA PRO A 513 15.44 -22.53 -3.10
C PRO A 513 16.94 -22.50 -3.34
N VAL A 514 17.37 -21.83 -4.41
CA VAL A 514 18.79 -21.62 -4.71
C VAL A 514 19.13 -20.18 -4.41
N ALA A 515 20.10 -19.97 -3.52
CA ALA A 515 20.68 -18.75 -2.95
C ALA A 515 20.84 -17.47 -3.82
N ASN A 516 20.48 -17.46 -5.10
CA ASN A 516 20.57 -16.30 -6.00
C ASN A 516 19.36 -15.34 -5.92
N GLU A 517 18.62 -15.31 -4.81
CA GLU A 517 17.29 -14.67 -4.73
C GLU A 517 17.28 -13.33 -3.96
N VAL A 518 18.45 -12.79 -3.63
CA VAL A 518 18.57 -11.45 -3.02
C VAL A 518 18.63 -10.39 -4.12
N GLY A 519 17.60 -9.55 -4.20
CA GLY A 519 17.52 -8.43 -5.14
C GLY A 519 18.31 -7.24 -4.59
N VAL A 520 19.55 -7.12 -5.04
CA VAL A 520 20.37 -5.92 -4.79
C VAL A 520 19.88 -4.81 -5.74
N LEU A 521 19.51 -3.69 -5.13
CA LEU A 521 19.41 -2.34 -5.69
C LEU A 521 18.46 -2.14 -6.89
N MET A 522 17.20 -1.76 -6.65
CA MET A 522 16.39 -1.10 -7.69
C MET A 522 15.54 0.04 -7.14
N VAL A 523 15.84 1.25 -7.61
CA VAL A 523 14.99 2.44 -7.42
C VAL A 523 13.75 2.26 -8.32
N GLY A 524 12.58 2.01 -7.72
CA GLY A 524 11.29 2.10 -8.43
C GLY A 524 10.53 0.80 -8.74
N GLU A 525 10.95 -0.37 -8.26
CA GLU A 525 10.17 -1.61 -8.45
C GLU A 525 9.07 -1.85 -7.40
N GLN A 526 8.04 -2.60 -7.81
CA GLN A 526 6.93 -3.02 -6.95
C GLN A 526 7.35 -4.21 -6.08
N HIS A 527 7.22 -4.07 -4.76
CA HIS A 527 7.49 -5.15 -3.81
C HIS A 527 6.23 -5.98 -3.51
N GLY A 528 6.42 -7.27 -3.27
CA GLY A 528 5.36 -8.14 -2.76
C GLY A 528 4.94 -7.78 -1.33
N SER A 529 3.78 -8.26 -0.89
CA SER A 529 3.29 -8.07 0.50
C SER A 529 3.99 -8.95 1.54
N ARG A 530 4.84 -9.88 1.09
CA ARG A 530 5.68 -10.75 1.92
C ARG A 530 7.16 -10.38 1.88
N ASP A 531 7.58 -9.53 0.95
CA ASP A 531 8.99 -9.16 0.80
C ASP A 531 9.47 -8.30 1.96
N ILE A 532 10.74 -8.48 2.35
CA ILE A 532 11.39 -7.63 3.35
C ILE A 532 12.02 -6.46 2.59
N VAL A 533 11.57 -5.25 2.92
CA VAL A 533 12.06 -4.00 2.33
C VAL A 533 12.93 -3.28 3.34
N LEU A 534 14.21 -3.15 3.06
CA LEU A 534 15.15 -2.41 3.88
C LEU A 534 15.42 -1.05 3.26
N LYS A 535 14.99 0.02 3.92
CA LYS A 535 15.25 1.39 3.48
C LYS A 535 16.56 1.90 4.05
N GLN A 536 17.18 2.85 3.36
CA GLN A 536 18.45 3.47 3.77
C GLN A 536 18.42 4.02 5.21
N ARG A 537 17.47 4.90 5.54
CA ARG A 537 17.19 5.37 6.91
C ARG A 537 15.69 5.44 7.11
N ASP A 538 15.21 4.80 8.16
CA ASP A 538 13.80 4.83 8.57
C ASP A 538 13.74 4.70 10.10
N HIS A 539 12.79 5.37 10.72
CA HIS A 539 12.54 5.26 12.17
C HIS A 539 11.74 3.99 12.52
N GLN A 540 11.30 3.22 11.51
CA GLN A 540 10.44 2.05 11.71
C GLN A 540 11.20 0.72 11.66
N LEU A 541 10.94 -0.15 12.65
CA LEU A 541 11.31 -1.56 12.61
C LEU A 541 10.21 -2.37 11.92
N THR A 542 10.57 -3.12 10.89
CA THR A 542 9.62 -3.96 10.16
C THR A 542 9.61 -5.37 10.74
N ARG A 543 8.42 -5.90 11.07
CA ARG A 543 8.27 -7.29 11.50
C ARG A 543 8.42 -8.22 10.29
N ILE A 544 9.33 -9.18 10.38
CA ILE A 544 9.43 -10.28 9.42
C ILE A 544 8.40 -11.33 9.81
N LYS A 545 7.64 -11.82 8.82
CA LYS A 545 6.67 -12.90 9.04
C LYS A 545 7.43 -14.21 9.33
N GLU A 546 7.01 -14.97 10.33
CA GLU A 546 7.55 -16.31 10.68
C GLU A 546 7.50 -17.31 9.50
N THR A 547 6.65 -17.00 8.53
CA THR A 547 6.38 -17.76 7.32
C THR A 547 7.35 -17.43 6.19
N HIS A 548 8.21 -16.44 6.41
CA HIS A 548 9.16 -15.96 5.42
C HIS A 548 10.36 -16.88 5.39
N ARG A 549 10.76 -17.31 4.19
CA ARG A 549 11.90 -18.20 4.00
C ARG A 549 13.21 -17.73 4.64
N ALA A 550 13.49 -16.42 4.63
CA ALA A 550 14.66 -15.84 5.27
C ALA A 550 14.51 -15.62 6.80
N TYR A 551 13.38 -15.99 7.40
CA TYR A 551 13.09 -15.68 8.80
C TYR A 551 14.14 -16.28 9.76
N ASP A 552 14.50 -17.55 9.54
CA ASP A 552 15.45 -18.27 10.38
C ASP A 552 16.90 -17.88 10.07
N CYS A 553 17.28 -17.77 8.79
CA CYS A 553 18.67 -17.49 8.42
C CYS A 553 19.13 -16.07 8.82
N LEU A 554 18.22 -15.08 8.80
CA LEU A 554 18.55 -13.73 9.25
C LEU A 554 18.74 -13.64 10.77
N GLN A 555 18.09 -14.53 11.54
CA GLN A 555 18.21 -14.59 13.01
C GLN A 555 19.34 -15.53 13.47
N TYR A 556 19.60 -16.60 12.73
CA TYR A 556 20.58 -17.63 13.07
C TYR A 556 21.62 -17.87 11.95
N PRO A 557 22.43 -16.86 11.57
CA PRO A 557 23.35 -17.00 10.43
C PRO A 557 24.40 -18.10 10.59
N LEU A 558 24.76 -18.50 11.82
CA LEU A 558 25.71 -19.59 12.04
C LEU A 558 25.09 -20.98 11.92
N MET A 559 23.77 -21.08 12.03
CA MET A 559 23.04 -22.32 11.76
C MET A 559 22.73 -22.45 10.26
N PHE A 560 22.48 -21.31 9.60
CA PHE A 560 22.18 -21.21 8.18
C PHE A 560 23.31 -20.47 7.45
N VAL A 561 24.52 -21.03 7.50
CA VAL A 561 25.75 -20.40 7.00
C VAL A 561 25.73 -20.09 5.51
N ARG A 562 24.91 -20.80 4.72
CA ARG A 562 24.75 -20.53 3.28
C ARG A 562 23.48 -19.76 3.00
N GLY A 563 22.88 -19.13 4.02
CA GLY A 563 21.59 -18.45 3.92
C GLY A 563 20.48 -19.40 3.51
N GLU A 564 20.54 -20.66 3.94
CA GLU A 564 19.54 -21.67 3.62
C GLU A 564 18.18 -21.25 4.17
N ASP A 565 17.12 -21.67 3.48
CA ASP A 565 15.78 -21.30 3.87
C ASP A 565 15.34 -21.95 5.18
N GLY A 566 14.68 -21.15 5.99
CA GLY A 566 13.88 -21.59 7.12
C GLY A 566 12.53 -22.17 6.71
N TYR A 567 11.72 -22.50 7.72
CA TYR A 567 10.38 -23.03 7.50
C TYR A 567 9.48 -21.98 6.83
N ASN A 568 8.86 -22.32 5.70
CA ASN A 568 8.03 -21.39 4.91
C ASN A 568 6.82 -22.08 4.27
N PHE A 569 5.79 -21.30 3.88
CA PHE A 569 4.53 -21.81 3.32
C PHE A 569 3.87 -20.95 2.24
#